data_AF-A0A1G2X9P1-F1
#
_entry.id   AF-A0A1G2X9P1-F1
#
_cell.length_a   1.000
_cell.length_b   1.000
_cell.length_c   1.000
_cell.angle_alpha   90.00
_cell.angle_beta   90.00
_cell.angle_gamma   90.00
#
_symmetry.space_group_name_H-M   'P 1'
#
loop_
_entity.id
_entity.type
_entity.pdbx_description
1 polymer ?
#
loop_
_entity_poly.entity_id
_entity_poly.type
_entity_poly.pdbx_seq_one_letter_code
_entity_poly.pdbx_strand_id
1 'polypeptide(L)'
;MDNYWLSKLYFESKKMFSIVVVYNNEQALNKILLQSLKNQTVQFELIALDNTKGKFKSAAEALNYGGKQAKGKYIIFVHQDIELDSDMWLEKTEKILDSIPDLGIAGVVGMSEEGNDNKERGRGCISDCGEIWRWSQPVKNPEAVQTLDECLLIIPKAVFSSIQFDEKTFDSWHCYGADYCLSVRQMELKAYVIPVFVYHRSLRTNIEMLVKYKKRLYKKHKKKHKYIYTTTGSISFPKLMFLSIWASLKPIYKKFFPSWEDYLKRELAGCETVLDLGCGYNSAIQYCKVPFSVGVELFEPYLQESQKKSIHSEYIKEDITKIEFAPKSFDIVVCFEVLEHLTKDQGYKLCEKMEKWAKNKIVIKTPNNYIEQDGYDDNPLQEHKSGWDVEELQKLGFEVYGISGWKKLRGYRGEIQYKPVLLWKCISSLTQKITYRCPKSAFQLFAIKRIIDKTSN
;
A
#
# COMPACT_ATOMS: atom_id res chain seq x y z
N MET A 1 12.77 16.27 56.05
CA MET A 1 12.31 14.97 55.49
C MET A 1 11.45 15.27 54.25
N ASP A 2 11.90 16.21 53.40
CA ASP A 2 11.01 16.91 52.44
C ASP A 2 11.49 16.85 50.99
N ASN A 3 12.72 16.36 50.73
CA ASN A 3 13.25 16.25 49.36
C ASN A 3 12.83 14.96 48.63
N TYR A 4 12.32 13.96 49.35
CA TYR A 4 11.92 12.67 48.77
C TYR A 4 10.48 12.68 48.24
N TRP A 5 9.61 13.52 48.82
CA TRP A 5 8.25 13.74 48.32
C TRP A 5 8.22 14.74 47.17
N LEU A 6 9.06 15.79 47.22
CA LEU A 6 9.22 16.72 46.11
C LEU A 6 9.81 16.06 44.86
N SER A 7 10.72 15.09 44.98
CA SER A 7 11.19 14.33 43.80
C SER A 7 10.13 13.38 43.24
N LYS A 8 9.25 12.83 44.09
CA LYS A 8 8.13 11.96 43.68
C LYS A 8 6.95 12.74 43.08
N LEU A 9 6.76 13.99 43.50
CA LEU A 9 5.82 14.97 42.91
C LEU A 9 6.42 15.71 41.70
N TYR A 10 7.75 15.86 41.58
CA TYR A 10 8.40 16.25 40.32
C TYR A 10 8.40 15.11 39.27
N PHE A 11 8.16 13.88 39.72
CA PHE A 11 7.77 12.72 38.91
C PHE A 11 6.26 12.67 38.64
N GLU A 12 5.52 13.77 38.84
CA GLU A 12 4.21 13.97 38.21
C GLU A 12 4.36 13.96 36.68
N SER A 13 4.01 12.82 36.08
CA SER A 13 3.57 12.62 34.70
C SER A 13 4.28 13.46 33.63
N LYS A 14 5.62 13.41 33.55
CA LYS A 14 6.29 13.94 32.36
C LYS A 14 5.96 13.01 31.20
N LYS A 15 4.89 13.34 30.46
CA LYS A 15 4.50 12.60 29.25
C LYS A 15 5.74 12.42 28.39
N MET A 16 6.09 11.17 28.09
CA MET A 16 7.34 10.92 27.36
C MET A 16 7.16 11.23 25.88
N PHE A 17 5.99 10.86 25.34
CA PHE A 17 5.63 11.02 23.94
C PHE A 17 4.42 11.92 23.74
N SER A 18 4.48 12.75 22.72
CA SER A 18 3.31 13.31 22.04
C SER A 18 3.14 12.62 20.70
N ILE A 19 2.02 11.94 20.52
CA ILE A 19 1.67 11.27 19.27
C ILE A 19 0.79 12.21 18.45
N VAL A 20 1.33 12.69 17.34
CA VAL A 20 0.65 13.57 16.40
C VAL A 20 0.27 12.76 15.16
N VAL A 21 -1.02 12.68 14.88
CA VAL A 21 -1.56 12.01 13.69
C VAL A 21 -2.51 12.95 12.97
N VAL A 22 -2.34 13.08 11.67
CA VAL A 22 -3.33 13.69 10.78
C VAL A 22 -4.05 12.58 10.04
N TYR A 23 -5.38 12.59 10.07
CA TYR A 23 -6.19 11.50 9.52
C TYR A 23 -7.23 12.01 8.53
N ASN A 24 -7.48 11.24 7.49
CA ASN A 24 -8.55 11.46 6.52
C ASN A 24 -9.51 10.26 6.44
N ASN A 25 -9.20 9.17 7.14
CA ASN A 25 -10.02 7.99 7.27
C ASN A 25 -10.13 7.65 8.77
N GLU A 26 -11.25 8.03 9.37
CA GLU A 26 -11.54 7.80 10.78
C GLU A 26 -11.55 6.31 11.14
N GLN A 27 -12.00 5.44 10.23
CA GLN A 27 -12.00 3.99 10.48
C GLN A 27 -10.58 3.44 10.54
N ALA A 28 -9.70 3.85 9.62
CA ALA A 28 -8.29 3.46 9.64
C ALA A 28 -7.63 3.91 10.95
N LEU A 29 -7.82 5.17 11.34
CA LEU A 29 -7.33 5.69 12.62
C LEU A 29 -7.79 4.83 13.81
N ASN A 30 -9.10 4.59 13.92
CA ASN A 30 -9.70 3.91 15.07
C ASN A 30 -9.30 2.43 15.14
N LYS A 31 -9.36 1.72 14.01
CA LYS A 31 -9.13 0.26 13.96
C LYS A 31 -7.65 -0.13 13.95
N ILE A 32 -6.75 0.77 13.57
CA ILE A 32 -5.33 0.46 13.36
C ILE A 32 -4.49 1.18 14.43
N LEU A 33 -4.29 2.49 14.27
CA LEU A 33 -3.40 3.24 15.17
C LEU A 33 -3.93 3.28 16.60
N LEU A 34 -5.17 3.75 16.82
CA LEU A 34 -5.70 3.88 18.20
C LEU A 34 -5.82 2.54 18.91
N GLN A 35 -6.17 1.48 18.17
CA GLN A 35 -6.22 0.14 18.72
C GLN A 35 -4.84 -0.31 19.23
N SER A 36 -3.76 -0.05 18.49
CA SER A 36 -2.39 -0.38 18.91
C SER A 36 -1.84 0.51 20.04
N LEU A 37 -2.41 1.72 20.21
CA LEU A 37 -2.03 2.65 21.27
C LEU A 37 -2.73 2.37 22.60
N LYS A 38 -3.89 1.71 22.57
CA LYS A 38 -4.76 1.51 23.74
C LYS A 38 -4.06 0.86 24.94
N ASN A 39 -3.17 -0.09 24.68
CA ASN A 39 -2.54 -0.92 25.70
C ASN A 39 -1.06 -0.55 25.95
N GLN A 40 -0.58 0.58 25.42
CA GLN A 40 0.82 0.97 25.61
C GLN A 40 1.15 1.17 27.10
N THR A 41 2.30 0.66 27.54
CA THR A 41 2.71 0.68 28.96
C THR A 41 3.15 2.07 29.45
N VAL A 42 3.42 3.01 28.54
CA VAL A 42 3.92 4.35 28.86
C VAL A 42 2.85 5.39 28.58
N GLN A 43 2.73 6.39 29.46
CA GLN A 43 1.83 7.52 29.24
C GLN A 43 2.29 8.38 28.06
N PHE A 44 1.36 8.65 27.15
CA PHE A 44 1.53 9.55 26.02
C PHE A 44 0.36 10.53 25.95
N GLU A 45 0.51 11.58 25.15
CA GLU A 45 -0.64 12.35 24.66
C GLU A 45 -0.90 12.11 23.20
N LEU A 46 -2.18 12.12 22.83
CA LEU A 46 -2.64 12.01 21.47
C LEU A 46 -3.12 13.37 20.97
N ILE A 47 -2.58 13.81 19.84
CA ILE A 47 -2.99 15.00 19.10
C ILE A 47 -3.47 14.52 17.74
N ALA A 48 -4.74 14.14 17.67
CA ALA A 48 -5.40 13.68 16.45
C ALA A 48 -5.99 14.87 15.68
N LEU A 49 -5.54 15.07 14.45
CA LEU A 49 -5.93 16.17 13.59
C LEU A 49 -6.86 15.67 12.48
N ASP A 50 -8.14 16.00 12.61
CA ASP A 50 -9.15 15.68 11.60
C ASP A 50 -8.88 16.45 10.30
N ASN A 51 -8.63 15.70 9.23
CA ASN A 51 -8.49 16.18 7.87
C ASN A 51 -9.47 15.53 6.88
N THR A 52 -10.54 14.91 7.36
CA THR A 52 -11.61 14.30 6.53
C THR A 52 -12.27 15.31 5.59
N LYS A 53 -12.33 16.58 6.00
CA LYS A 53 -12.84 17.71 5.21
C LYS A 53 -11.74 18.56 4.54
N GLY A 54 -10.49 18.09 4.54
CA GLY A 54 -9.38 18.79 3.90
C GLY A 54 -9.00 20.14 4.55
N LYS A 55 -9.06 20.22 5.88
CA LYS A 55 -8.67 21.40 6.67
C LYS A 55 -7.22 21.84 6.41
N PHE A 56 -6.32 20.87 6.27
CA PHE A 56 -4.90 21.07 5.99
C PHE A 56 -4.59 20.66 4.55
N LYS A 57 -3.78 21.48 3.87
CA LYS A 57 -3.42 21.27 2.46
C LYS A 57 -2.19 20.38 2.30
N SER A 58 -1.40 20.24 3.36
CA SER A 58 -0.13 19.50 3.35
C SER A 58 0.11 18.76 4.66
N ALA A 59 0.97 17.74 4.59
CA ALA A 59 1.45 17.05 5.78
C ALA A 59 2.28 18.00 6.65
N ALA A 60 3.19 18.78 6.05
CA ALA A 60 4.04 19.71 6.80
C ALA A 60 3.22 20.70 7.64
N GLU A 61 2.16 21.29 7.07
CA GLU A 61 1.25 22.21 7.75
C GLU A 61 0.53 21.54 8.93
N ALA A 62 -0.09 20.38 8.69
CA ALA A 62 -0.82 19.63 9.72
C ALA A 62 0.11 19.20 10.86
N LEU A 63 1.25 18.59 10.53
CA LEU A 63 2.20 18.09 11.52
C LEU A 63 2.86 19.24 12.27
N ASN A 64 3.11 20.40 11.65
CA ASN A 64 3.57 21.59 12.37
C ASN A 64 2.52 22.13 13.34
N TYR A 65 1.25 22.17 12.92
CA TYR A 65 0.14 22.58 13.79
C TYR A 65 0.02 21.66 15.02
N GLY A 66 0.10 20.34 14.84
CA GLY A 66 0.07 19.37 15.93
C GLY A 66 1.33 19.39 16.80
N GLY A 67 2.51 19.43 16.18
CA GLY A 67 3.81 19.43 16.87
C GLY A 67 4.03 20.67 17.75
N LYS A 68 3.38 21.80 17.45
CA LYS A 68 3.38 22.98 18.33
C LYS A 68 2.63 22.74 19.63
N GLN A 69 1.58 21.91 19.62
CA GLN A 69 0.78 21.56 20.81
C GLN A 69 1.44 20.49 21.67
N ALA A 70 2.38 19.73 21.11
CA ALA A 70 3.08 18.64 21.78
C ALA A 70 3.89 19.10 23.01
N LYS A 71 3.79 18.36 24.11
CA LYS A 71 4.42 18.56 25.42
C LYS A 71 5.40 17.46 25.80
N GLY A 72 5.42 16.35 25.07
CA GLY A 72 6.28 15.21 25.32
C GLY A 72 7.76 15.51 25.05
N LYS A 73 8.65 14.73 25.68
CA LYS A 73 10.11 14.78 25.41
C LYS A 73 10.38 14.50 23.91
N TYR A 74 9.67 13.53 23.36
CA TYR A 74 9.69 13.16 21.95
C TYR A 74 8.31 13.39 21.32
N ILE A 75 8.31 13.81 20.06
CA ILE A 75 7.11 13.90 19.23
C ILE A 75 7.15 12.77 18.21
N ILE A 76 6.15 11.91 18.20
CA ILE A 76 5.93 10.89 17.18
C ILE A 76 4.92 11.44 16.18
N PHE A 77 5.36 11.70 14.96
CA PHE A 77 4.49 11.98 13.82
C PHE A 77 4.24 10.66 13.10
N VAL A 78 3.00 10.17 13.10
CA VAL A 78 2.65 8.83 12.63
C VAL A 78 1.45 8.87 11.70
N HIS A 79 1.42 8.01 10.69
CA HIS A 79 0.26 7.87 9.81
C HIS A 79 -0.87 7.09 10.51
N GLN A 80 -2.11 7.35 10.11
CA GLN A 80 -3.31 6.74 10.69
C GLN A 80 -3.38 5.20 10.51
N ASP A 81 -2.64 4.66 9.55
CA ASP A 81 -2.59 3.26 9.12
C ASP A 81 -1.33 2.52 9.60
N ILE A 82 -0.72 3.01 10.70
CA ILE A 82 0.37 2.34 11.39
C ILE A 82 -0.13 1.65 12.65
N GLU A 83 0.23 0.37 12.79
CA GLU A 83 -0.05 -0.49 13.93
C GLU A 83 1.26 -0.80 14.65
N LEU A 84 1.36 -0.44 15.93
CA LEU A 84 2.51 -0.79 16.77
C LEU A 84 2.48 -2.28 17.12
N ASP A 85 3.63 -2.95 17.07
CA ASP A 85 3.71 -4.42 17.16
C ASP A 85 3.49 -5.01 18.56
N SER A 86 3.56 -4.18 19.61
CA SER A 86 3.53 -4.63 21.00
C SER A 86 3.13 -3.52 21.96
N ASP A 87 2.58 -3.93 23.11
CA ASP A 87 2.18 -3.02 24.20
C ASP A 87 3.38 -2.29 24.85
N MET A 88 4.60 -2.77 24.61
CA MET A 88 5.85 -2.15 25.10
C MET A 88 6.56 -1.30 24.03
N TRP A 89 5.92 -1.04 22.89
CA TRP A 89 6.57 -0.37 21.76
C TRP A 89 7.13 1.00 22.15
N LEU A 90 6.34 1.83 22.83
CA LEU A 90 6.77 3.16 23.28
C LEU A 90 7.92 3.08 24.29
N GLU A 91 7.87 2.13 25.24
CA GLU A 91 8.91 1.93 26.25
C GLU A 91 10.25 1.52 25.61
N LYS A 92 10.22 0.58 24.66
CA LYS A 92 11.41 0.15 23.91
C LYS A 92 11.99 1.32 23.10
N THR A 93 11.12 2.06 22.41
CA THR A 93 11.50 3.23 21.63
C THR A 93 12.18 4.29 22.50
N GLU A 94 11.64 4.60 23.68
CA GLU A 94 12.25 5.57 24.61
C GLU A 94 13.70 5.21 24.97
N LYS A 95 13.93 3.97 25.43
CA LYS A 95 15.27 3.48 25.80
C LYS A 95 16.26 3.59 24.65
N ILE A 96 15.80 3.30 23.43
CA ILE A 96 16.61 3.42 22.23
C ILE A 96 16.95 4.88 21.93
N LEU A 97 15.97 5.78 21.92
CA LEU A 97 16.18 7.19 21.59
C LEU A 97 17.12 7.88 22.60
N ASP A 98 16.99 7.56 23.88
CA ASP A 98 17.84 8.09 24.95
C ASP A 98 19.30 7.67 24.83
N SER A 99 19.60 6.61 24.06
CA SER A 99 20.97 6.15 23.80
C SER A 99 21.66 6.87 22.63
N ILE A 100 20.96 7.73 21.89
CA ILE A 100 21.48 8.37 20.67
C ILE A 100 21.82 9.85 20.95
N PRO A 101 23.11 10.22 21.10
CA PRO A 101 23.49 11.56 21.54
C PRO A 101 23.24 12.68 20.51
N ASP A 102 23.33 12.37 19.21
CA ASP A 102 23.18 13.29 18.08
C ASP A 102 21.86 13.09 17.31
N LEU A 103 20.82 12.64 18.03
CA LEU A 103 19.50 12.38 17.47
C LEU A 103 18.82 13.67 16.96
N GLY A 104 18.67 13.78 15.64
CA GLY A 104 17.83 14.80 15.01
C GLY A 104 16.43 14.31 14.69
N ILE A 105 16.34 13.08 14.19
CA ILE A 105 15.09 12.41 13.83
C ILE A 105 15.30 10.89 13.80
N ALA A 106 14.31 10.11 14.22
CA ALA A 106 14.30 8.66 14.10
C ALA A 106 13.07 8.17 13.33
N GLY A 107 13.14 6.95 12.79
CA GLY A 107 12.01 6.27 12.15
C GLY A 107 12.25 4.76 12.09
N VAL A 108 11.30 4.04 11.52
CA VAL A 108 11.32 2.56 11.46
C VAL A 108 11.88 2.01 10.16
N VAL A 109 11.86 2.81 9.09
CA VAL A 109 12.44 2.48 7.79
C VAL A 109 13.10 3.71 7.16
N GLY A 110 14.18 3.48 6.42
CA GLY A 110 14.93 4.55 5.79
C GLY A 110 15.94 4.04 4.77
N MET A 111 16.71 4.97 4.22
CA MET A 111 17.71 4.68 3.18
C MET A 111 19.10 5.18 3.60
N SER A 112 20.07 4.28 3.66
CA SER A 112 21.48 4.58 3.91
C SER A 112 22.15 5.24 2.70
N GLU A 113 23.20 6.02 2.98
CA GLU A 113 24.15 6.52 1.98
C GLU A 113 25.09 5.42 1.47
N GLU A 114 25.15 4.28 2.17
CA GLU A 114 25.95 3.11 1.82
C GLU A 114 25.14 2.05 1.07
N GLY A 115 25.77 1.37 0.11
CA GLY A 115 25.18 0.31 -0.71
C GLY A 115 25.17 0.63 -2.21
N ASN A 116 25.14 -0.37 -3.07
CA ASN A 116 25.21 -0.20 -4.52
C ASN A 116 23.85 0.02 -5.16
N ASP A 117 22.79 -0.52 -4.56
CA ASP A 117 21.41 -0.41 -5.03
C ASP A 117 20.42 -0.07 -3.91
N ASN A 118 19.13 0.03 -4.23
CA ASN A 118 18.13 0.37 -3.22
C ASN A 118 17.93 -0.75 -2.17
N LYS A 119 18.17 -2.01 -2.51
CA LYS A 119 18.01 -3.14 -1.58
C LYS A 119 19.13 -3.12 -0.54
N GLU A 120 20.37 -2.91 -0.98
CA GLU A 120 21.53 -2.78 -0.09
C GLU A 120 21.48 -1.51 0.77
N ARG A 121 20.78 -0.46 0.30
CA ARG A 121 20.61 0.81 1.02
C ARG A 121 19.47 0.82 2.02
N GLY A 122 18.44 0.01 1.82
CA GLY A 122 17.30 0.00 2.72
C GLY A 122 17.74 -0.36 4.14
N ARG A 123 17.10 0.22 5.14
CA ARG A 123 17.28 -0.09 6.56
C ARG A 123 15.93 -0.15 7.25
N GLY A 124 15.79 -1.09 8.18
CA GLY A 124 14.55 -1.34 8.90
C GLY A 124 13.75 -2.48 8.29
N CYS A 125 12.68 -2.86 8.99
CA CYS A 125 11.78 -3.94 8.63
C CYS A 125 10.36 -3.58 9.07
N ILE A 126 9.43 -3.58 8.11
CA ILE A 126 8.00 -3.40 8.36
C ILE A 126 7.23 -4.43 7.52
N SER A 127 6.06 -4.82 8.01
CA SER A 127 5.06 -5.51 7.19
C SER A 127 4.17 -4.45 6.54
N ASP A 128 4.20 -4.39 5.21
CA ASP A 128 3.32 -3.58 4.39
C ASP A 128 2.19 -4.46 3.87
N CYS A 129 1.04 -4.39 4.52
CA CYS A 129 -0.15 -5.20 4.18
C CYS A 129 0.09 -6.72 4.13
N GLY A 130 0.89 -7.26 5.06
CA GLY A 130 1.21 -8.69 5.13
C GLY A 130 2.53 -9.07 4.44
N GLU A 131 3.01 -8.25 3.50
CA GLU A 131 4.31 -8.48 2.86
C GLU A 131 5.44 -7.74 3.58
N ILE A 132 6.61 -8.35 3.71
CA ILE A 132 7.78 -7.62 4.21
C ILE A 132 8.24 -6.63 3.14
N TRP A 133 8.51 -5.38 3.55
CA TRP A 133 9.01 -4.35 2.66
C TRP A 133 10.19 -4.86 1.80
N ARG A 134 10.06 -4.77 0.48
CA ARG A 134 10.98 -5.38 -0.50
C ARG A 134 12.47 -4.99 -0.39
N TRP A 135 12.78 -3.87 0.28
CA TRP A 135 14.16 -3.39 0.52
C TRP A 135 14.54 -3.50 2.00
N SER A 136 13.80 -4.30 2.77
CA SER A 136 14.07 -4.53 4.18
C SER A 136 15.49 -5.05 4.40
N GLN A 137 16.19 -4.38 5.30
CA GLN A 137 17.44 -4.83 5.92
C GLN A 137 17.29 -4.51 7.41
N PRO A 138 16.84 -5.47 8.23
CA PRO A 138 16.61 -5.24 9.65
C PRO A 138 17.88 -4.76 10.36
N VAL A 139 17.75 -3.72 11.18
CA VAL A 139 18.84 -3.22 12.02
C VAL A 139 18.73 -3.82 13.42
N LYS A 140 19.86 -4.09 14.08
CA LYS A 140 19.88 -4.59 15.47
C LYS A 140 20.06 -3.46 16.50
N ASN A 141 20.77 -2.41 16.10
CA ASN A 141 21.02 -1.20 16.87
C ASN A 141 20.57 0.01 16.02
N PRO A 142 20.36 1.19 16.61
CA PRO A 142 20.12 2.41 15.84
C PRO A 142 21.19 2.62 14.78
N GLU A 143 20.78 2.81 13.53
CA GLU A 143 21.70 3.02 12.41
C GLU A 143 21.41 4.35 11.72
N ALA A 144 22.46 5.14 11.50
CA ALA A 144 22.34 6.42 10.83
C ALA A 144 21.98 6.21 9.33
N VAL A 145 21.03 6.99 8.85
CA VAL A 145 20.55 6.93 7.46
C VAL A 145 20.54 8.32 6.82
N GLN A 146 20.35 8.36 5.50
CA GLN A 146 20.19 9.61 4.76
C GLN A 146 18.80 10.20 4.94
N THR A 147 17.79 9.37 4.74
CA THR A 147 16.39 9.76 4.83
C THR A 147 15.58 8.63 5.45
N LEU A 148 14.43 9.00 6.01
CA LEU A 148 13.43 8.11 6.59
C LEU A 148 12.16 8.15 5.75
N ASP A 149 11.41 7.05 5.79
CA ASP A 149 10.03 7.04 5.30
C ASP A 149 9.14 7.90 6.19
N GLU A 150 8.14 8.52 5.59
CA GLU A 150 7.23 9.40 6.32
C GLU A 150 6.19 8.68 7.19
N CYS A 151 6.04 7.36 7.07
CA CYS A 151 5.01 6.60 7.80
C CYS A 151 5.09 6.75 9.33
N LEU A 152 6.29 6.87 9.88
CA LEU A 152 6.54 7.15 11.29
C LEU A 152 7.87 7.90 11.46
N LEU A 153 7.81 9.11 12.01
CA LEU A 153 8.94 9.97 12.31
C LEU A 153 8.92 10.39 13.78
N ILE A 154 10.04 10.26 14.47
CA ILE A 154 10.18 10.62 15.89
C ILE A 154 11.23 11.71 16.04
N ILE A 155 10.84 12.84 16.64
CA ILE A 155 11.68 14.03 16.73
C ILE A 155 11.76 14.47 18.19
N PRO A 156 12.96 14.71 18.75
CA PRO A 156 13.08 15.34 20.07
C PRO A 156 12.40 16.71 20.06
N LYS A 157 11.60 17.02 21.10
CA LYS A 157 10.86 18.28 21.16
C LYS A 157 11.77 19.52 21.07
N ALA A 158 12.97 19.44 21.64
CA ALA A 158 13.98 20.49 21.55
C ALA A 158 14.44 20.75 20.11
N VAL A 159 14.66 19.69 19.34
CA VAL A 159 15.02 19.79 17.91
C VAL A 159 13.85 20.36 17.11
N PHE A 160 12.64 19.85 17.31
CA PHE A 160 11.44 20.34 16.62
C PHE A 160 11.13 21.83 16.91
N SER A 161 11.47 22.29 18.13
CA SER A 161 11.33 23.70 18.50
C SER A 161 12.32 24.60 17.78
N SER A 162 13.45 24.05 17.32
CA SER A 162 14.49 24.75 16.59
C SER A 162 14.26 24.72 15.07
N ILE A 163 13.75 23.60 14.54
CA ILE A 163 13.45 23.41 13.13
C ILE A 163 12.14 22.62 12.96
N GLN A 164 11.23 23.15 12.14
CA GLN A 164 9.94 22.54 11.81
C GLN A 164 9.94 22.02 10.37
N PHE A 165 8.90 21.30 9.96
CA PHE A 165 8.75 20.88 8.56
C PHE A 165 8.60 22.10 7.64
N ASP A 166 9.22 22.06 6.45
CA ASP A 166 9.19 23.17 5.49
C ASP A 166 7.87 23.22 4.70
N GLU A 167 6.88 23.92 5.26
CA GLU A 167 5.55 24.13 4.66
C GLU A 167 5.60 24.85 3.31
N LYS A 168 6.60 25.71 3.09
CA LYS A 168 6.70 26.53 1.88
C LYS A 168 7.14 25.69 0.69
N THR A 169 8.14 24.83 0.88
CA THR A 169 8.66 23.96 -0.19
C THR A 169 7.82 22.70 -0.35
N PHE A 170 7.30 22.14 0.74
CA PHE A 170 6.57 20.86 0.76
C PHE A 170 5.10 21.07 1.12
N ASP A 171 4.43 21.89 0.29
CA ASP A 171 3.00 22.23 0.32
C ASP A 171 2.03 21.07 -0.06
N SER A 172 2.40 19.81 0.18
CA SER A 172 1.55 18.62 -0.03
C SER A 172 1.98 17.45 0.86
N TRP A 173 1.80 16.20 0.42
CA TRP A 173 1.91 14.98 1.23
C TRP A 173 3.18 14.15 0.97
N HIS A 174 4.22 14.75 0.37
CA HIS A 174 5.42 14.04 -0.07
C HIS A 174 6.72 14.72 0.34
N CYS A 175 7.75 13.92 0.60
CA CYS A 175 9.14 14.30 0.79
C CYS A 175 9.42 15.20 2.01
N TYR A 176 8.45 15.44 2.89
CA TYR A 176 8.62 16.29 4.06
C TYR A 176 9.54 15.64 5.11
N GLY A 177 9.47 14.32 5.29
CA GLY A 177 10.36 13.59 6.19
C GLY A 177 11.79 13.51 5.63
N ALA A 178 11.92 13.19 4.34
CA ALA A 178 13.22 13.21 3.67
C ALA A 178 13.89 14.59 3.71
N ASP A 179 13.12 15.67 3.52
CA ASP A 179 13.61 17.04 3.68
C ASP A 179 14.08 17.33 5.10
N TYR A 180 13.30 16.93 6.10
CA TYR A 180 13.64 17.12 7.50
C TYR A 180 14.96 16.44 7.83
N CYS A 181 15.14 15.18 7.43
CA CYS A 181 16.38 14.40 7.62
C CYS A 181 17.62 15.14 7.06
N LEU A 182 17.52 15.70 5.85
CA LEU A 182 18.62 16.43 5.22
C LEU A 182 18.84 17.82 5.86
N SER A 183 17.79 18.42 6.40
CA SER A 183 17.85 19.75 7.02
C SER A 183 18.47 19.69 8.42
N VAL A 184 18.13 18.68 9.25
CA VAL A 184 18.72 18.54 10.60
C VAL A 184 20.21 18.27 10.59
N ARG A 185 20.74 17.67 9.51
CA ARG A 185 22.20 17.50 9.30
C ARG A 185 22.97 18.80 9.29
N GLN A 186 22.31 19.92 9.00
CA GLN A 186 22.94 21.25 9.05
C GLN A 186 23.16 21.74 10.48
N MET A 187 22.54 21.10 11.46
CA MET A 187 22.70 21.32 12.89
C MET A 187 23.57 20.25 13.55
N GLU A 188 24.37 19.50 12.75
CA GLU A 188 25.21 18.38 13.20
C GLU A 188 24.44 17.21 13.82
N LEU A 189 23.12 17.17 13.63
CA LEU A 189 22.24 16.08 14.06
C LEU A 189 21.98 15.09 12.94
N LYS A 190 21.67 13.83 13.28
CA LYS A 190 21.50 12.75 12.30
C LYS A 190 20.09 12.16 12.30
N ALA A 191 19.77 11.50 11.20
CA ALA A 191 18.58 10.68 11.04
C ALA A 191 18.91 9.21 11.32
N TYR A 192 18.07 8.51 12.08
CA TYR A 192 18.30 7.12 12.49
C TYR A 192 17.13 6.21 12.14
N VAL A 193 17.43 5.02 11.63
CA VAL A 193 16.47 3.90 11.71
C VAL A 193 16.70 3.19 13.04
N ILE A 194 15.62 2.94 13.78
CA ILE A 194 15.65 2.26 15.08
C ILE A 194 15.02 0.85 14.99
N PRO A 195 15.49 -0.12 15.81
CA PRO A 195 15.06 -1.52 15.74
C PRO A 195 13.70 -1.77 16.43
N VAL A 196 12.65 -1.12 15.96
CA VAL A 196 11.26 -1.34 16.42
C VAL A 196 10.35 -1.59 15.22
N PHE A 197 9.54 -2.65 15.31
CA PHE A 197 8.72 -3.12 14.19
C PHE A 197 7.34 -2.46 14.22
N VAL A 198 6.74 -2.26 13.04
CA VAL A 198 5.36 -1.81 12.87
C VAL A 198 4.72 -2.53 11.70
N TYR A 199 3.38 -2.63 11.71
CA TYR A 199 2.62 -2.98 10.51
C TYR A 199 2.12 -1.68 9.86
N HIS A 200 2.44 -1.52 8.58
CA HIS A 200 1.93 -0.45 7.73
C HIS A 200 0.79 -1.02 6.89
N ARG A 201 -0.44 -0.59 7.17
CA ARG A 201 -1.67 -1.10 6.55
C ARG A 201 -2.11 -0.16 5.43
N SER A 202 -1.15 0.26 4.59
CA SER A 202 -1.41 1.29 3.60
C SER A 202 -2.22 0.77 2.43
N LEU A 203 -3.36 1.41 2.23
CA LEU A 203 -4.37 0.97 1.25
C LEU A 203 -4.08 1.49 -0.14
N ARG A 204 -3.31 2.57 -0.22
CA ARG A 204 -3.12 3.35 -1.44
C ARG A 204 -1.74 3.95 -1.44
N THR A 205 -0.94 3.60 -2.45
CA THR A 205 0.27 4.37 -2.75
C THR A 205 -0.13 5.68 -3.41
N ASN A 206 -0.07 6.79 -2.67
CA ASN A 206 -0.19 8.11 -3.28
C ASN A 206 1.09 8.43 -4.07
N ILE A 207 1.01 8.33 -5.39
CA ILE A 207 2.09 8.70 -6.30
C ILE A 207 1.82 10.03 -7.01
N GLU A 208 0.68 10.66 -6.72
CA GLU A 208 0.30 11.92 -7.34
C GLU A 208 1.30 13.00 -6.94
N MET A 209 1.79 13.78 -7.90
CA MET A 209 2.79 14.84 -7.65
C MET A 209 4.13 14.39 -7.03
N LEU A 210 4.35 13.10 -6.74
CA LEU A 210 5.59 12.61 -6.14
C LEU A 210 6.85 13.08 -6.91
N VAL A 211 6.81 13.05 -8.24
CA VAL A 211 7.92 13.54 -9.09
C VAL A 211 8.15 15.05 -8.90
N LYS A 212 7.10 15.85 -8.73
CA LYS A 212 7.21 17.29 -8.44
C LYS A 212 7.93 17.53 -7.12
N TYR A 213 7.59 16.80 -6.05
CA TYR A 213 8.23 16.97 -4.74
C TYR A 213 9.65 16.41 -4.69
N LYS A 214 9.94 15.31 -5.41
CA LYS A 214 11.33 14.85 -5.60
C LYS A 214 12.22 15.89 -6.28
N LYS A 215 11.69 16.64 -7.25
CA LYS A 215 12.42 17.77 -7.87
C LYS A 215 12.67 18.89 -6.87
N ARG A 216 11.68 19.25 -6.05
CA ARG A 216 11.82 20.29 -5.03
C ARG A 216 12.86 19.89 -3.98
N LEU A 217 12.79 18.65 -3.47
CA LEU A 217 13.78 18.08 -2.55
C LEU A 217 15.19 18.14 -3.12
N TYR A 218 15.38 17.66 -4.36
CA TYR A 218 16.67 17.75 -5.03
C TYR A 218 17.13 19.21 -5.20
N LYS A 219 16.27 20.11 -5.67
CA LYS A 219 16.64 21.53 -5.86
C LYS A 219 17.10 22.20 -4.56
N LYS A 220 16.44 21.89 -3.44
CA LYS A 220 16.78 22.42 -2.11
C LYS A 220 18.14 21.91 -1.62
N HIS A 221 18.42 20.62 -1.80
CA HIS A 221 19.58 19.96 -1.18
C HIS A 221 20.75 19.65 -2.12
N LYS A 222 20.63 19.89 -3.43
CA LYS A 222 21.65 19.53 -4.45
C LYS A 222 23.06 20.06 -4.22
N LYS A 223 23.20 21.16 -3.45
CA LYS A 223 24.52 21.74 -3.14
C LYS A 223 25.35 20.83 -2.23
N LYS A 224 24.69 20.08 -1.32
CA LYS A 224 25.33 19.16 -0.37
C LYS A 224 25.14 17.69 -0.77
N HIS A 225 24.05 17.37 -1.47
CA HIS A 225 23.68 16.01 -1.83
C HIS A 225 23.51 15.83 -3.34
N LYS A 226 24.50 15.20 -4.00
CA LYS A 226 24.41 14.84 -5.42
C LYS A 226 23.36 13.76 -5.67
N TYR A 227 23.18 12.86 -4.70
CA TYR A 227 22.19 11.80 -4.69
C TYR A 227 21.38 11.86 -3.40
N ILE A 228 20.06 11.73 -3.52
CA ILE A 228 19.14 11.62 -2.38
C ILE A 228 18.40 10.29 -2.51
N TYR A 229 18.58 9.39 -1.56
CA TYR A 229 17.95 8.08 -1.50
C TYR A 229 16.68 8.19 -0.67
N THR A 230 15.57 7.66 -1.17
CA THR A 230 14.27 7.63 -0.48
C THR A 230 13.67 6.23 -0.63
N THR A 231 12.73 5.86 0.24
CA THR A 231 11.99 4.58 0.17
C THR A 231 11.16 4.41 -1.10
N THR A 232 10.94 5.51 -1.84
CA THR A 232 10.33 5.50 -3.18
C THR A 232 11.36 5.55 -4.32
N GLY A 233 12.65 5.35 -4.01
CA GLY A 233 13.77 5.27 -4.94
C GLY A 233 14.70 6.50 -4.94
N SER A 234 15.90 6.31 -5.47
CA SER A 234 16.95 7.34 -5.55
C SER A 234 16.62 8.52 -6.47
N ILE A 235 17.09 9.70 -6.09
CA ILE A 235 16.89 10.98 -6.75
C ILE A 235 18.27 11.53 -7.16
N SER A 236 18.40 11.88 -8.43
CA SER A 236 19.55 12.56 -9.00
C SER A 236 19.11 13.37 -10.21
N PHE A 237 19.93 14.32 -10.66
CA PHE A 237 19.59 15.13 -11.84
C PHE A 237 19.26 14.27 -13.09
N PRO A 238 20.07 13.27 -13.49
CA PRO A 238 19.73 12.42 -14.63
C PRO A 238 18.42 11.64 -14.45
N LYS A 239 18.18 11.08 -13.25
CA LYS A 239 16.95 10.33 -12.95
C LYS A 239 15.72 11.24 -12.97
N LEU A 240 15.83 12.46 -12.45
CA LEU A 240 14.74 13.43 -12.48
C LEU A 240 14.41 13.91 -13.89
N MET A 241 15.42 14.10 -14.75
CA MET A 241 15.20 14.41 -16.16
C MET A 241 14.43 13.29 -16.85
N PHE A 242 14.86 12.03 -16.68
CA PHE A 242 14.16 10.87 -17.21
C PHE A 242 12.72 10.77 -16.68
N LEU A 243 12.51 10.89 -15.35
CA LEU A 243 11.18 10.84 -14.75
C LEU A 243 10.26 11.95 -15.26
N SER A 244 10.80 13.12 -15.58
CA SER A 244 10.02 14.24 -16.14
C SER A 244 9.53 13.93 -17.54
N ILE A 245 10.43 13.44 -18.40
CA ILE A 245 10.10 13.02 -19.76
C ILE A 245 9.06 11.90 -19.70
N TRP A 246 9.30 10.89 -18.86
CA TRP A 246 8.37 9.78 -18.68
C TRP A 246 7.01 10.23 -18.14
N ALA A 247 6.95 11.15 -17.18
CA ALA A 247 5.69 11.68 -16.65
C ALA A 247 4.86 12.36 -17.74
N SER A 248 5.50 13.10 -18.66
CA SER A 248 4.83 13.70 -19.82
C SER A 248 4.38 12.67 -20.86
N LEU A 249 5.15 11.59 -21.05
CA LEU A 249 4.83 10.50 -21.99
C LEU A 249 3.82 9.49 -21.42
N LYS A 250 3.71 9.37 -20.09
CA LYS A 250 2.88 8.36 -19.40
C LYS A 250 1.41 8.39 -19.81
N PRO A 251 0.72 9.54 -19.94
CA PRO A 251 -0.66 9.58 -20.41
C PRO A 251 -0.81 9.02 -21.83
N ILE A 252 0.11 9.40 -22.72
CA ILE A 252 0.14 8.90 -24.10
C ILE A 252 0.40 7.39 -24.09
N TYR A 253 1.38 6.93 -23.31
CA TYR A 253 1.68 5.52 -23.13
C TYR A 253 0.46 4.73 -22.64
N LYS A 254 -0.21 5.19 -21.57
CA LYS A 254 -1.41 4.54 -21.04
C LYS A 254 -2.58 4.53 -22.04
N LYS A 255 -2.72 5.59 -22.85
CA LYS A 255 -3.73 5.64 -23.91
C LYS A 255 -3.50 4.53 -24.94
N PHE A 256 -2.26 4.23 -25.29
CA PHE A 256 -1.92 3.16 -26.23
C PHE A 256 -1.81 1.78 -25.57
N PHE A 257 -1.43 1.70 -24.30
CA PHE A 257 -1.19 0.45 -23.57
C PHE A 257 -1.95 0.46 -22.23
N PRO A 258 -3.29 0.33 -22.26
CA PRO A 258 -4.09 0.26 -21.05
C PRO A 258 -3.74 -0.97 -20.22
N SER A 259 -3.74 -0.84 -18.89
CA SER A 259 -3.58 -1.96 -17.98
C SER A 259 -4.87 -2.78 -17.90
N TRP A 260 -4.80 -3.98 -17.31
CA TRP A 260 -5.99 -4.78 -17.02
C TRP A 260 -6.99 -4.02 -16.10
N GLU A 261 -6.49 -3.23 -15.15
CA GLU A 261 -7.33 -2.35 -14.31
C GLU A 261 -8.07 -1.29 -15.13
N ASP A 262 -7.45 -0.76 -16.19
CA ASP A 262 -8.12 0.20 -17.09
C ASP A 262 -9.25 -0.48 -17.86
N TYR A 263 -9.12 -1.76 -18.22
CA TYR A 263 -10.22 -2.56 -18.78
C TYR A 263 -11.29 -2.87 -17.74
N LEU A 264 -10.90 -3.26 -16.53
CA LEU A 264 -11.82 -3.51 -15.43
C LEU A 264 -12.66 -2.27 -15.11
N LYS A 265 -12.04 -1.09 -15.00
CA LYS A 265 -12.74 0.18 -14.77
C LYS A 265 -13.78 0.50 -15.84
N ARG A 266 -13.53 0.12 -17.10
CA ARG A 266 -14.50 0.29 -18.19
C ARG A 266 -15.66 -0.69 -18.05
N GLU A 267 -15.37 -1.93 -17.66
CA GLU A 267 -16.43 -2.92 -17.45
C GLU A 267 -17.28 -2.61 -16.21
N LEU A 268 -16.70 -2.08 -15.13
CA LEU A 268 -17.46 -1.71 -13.93
C LEU A 268 -18.07 -0.31 -14.02
N ALA A 269 -17.87 0.43 -15.12
CA ALA A 269 -18.41 1.77 -15.25
C ALA A 269 -19.95 1.74 -15.28
N GLY A 270 -20.57 2.54 -14.40
CA GLY A 270 -22.02 2.71 -14.33
C GLY A 270 -22.78 1.59 -13.60
N CYS A 271 -22.09 0.67 -12.92
CA CYS A 271 -22.74 -0.27 -12.01
C CYS A 271 -22.98 0.37 -10.64
N GLU A 272 -24.05 -0.06 -9.96
CA GLU A 272 -24.36 0.36 -8.60
C GLU A 272 -23.89 -0.69 -7.58
N THR A 273 -23.99 -1.98 -7.94
CA THR A 273 -23.71 -3.11 -7.04
C THR A 273 -22.74 -4.14 -7.65
N VAL A 274 -21.70 -4.51 -6.89
CA VAL A 274 -20.74 -5.56 -7.30
C VAL A 274 -20.56 -6.62 -6.22
N LEU A 275 -20.60 -7.89 -6.62
CA LEU A 275 -20.17 -9.02 -5.79
C LEU A 275 -18.76 -9.45 -6.19
N ASP A 276 -17.84 -9.48 -5.23
CA ASP A 276 -16.44 -9.88 -5.41
C ASP A 276 -16.17 -11.21 -4.72
N LEU A 277 -16.05 -12.28 -5.50
CA LEU A 277 -15.86 -13.64 -5.01
C LEU A 277 -14.38 -13.95 -4.89
N GLY A 278 -13.94 -14.30 -3.68
CA GLY A 278 -12.52 -14.47 -3.35
C GLY A 278 -11.79 -13.14 -3.38
N CYS A 279 -12.33 -12.14 -2.67
CA CYS A 279 -11.84 -10.75 -2.78
C CYS A 279 -10.39 -10.57 -2.30
N GLY A 280 -9.85 -11.53 -1.54
CA GLY A 280 -8.52 -11.47 -0.97
C GLY A 280 -8.30 -10.25 -0.09
N TYR A 281 -7.02 -9.93 0.16
CA TYR A 281 -6.62 -8.79 0.99
C TYR A 281 -6.44 -7.48 0.20
N ASN A 282 -6.52 -7.52 -1.14
CA ASN A 282 -6.19 -6.39 -2.01
C ASN A 282 -6.93 -6.37 -3.34
N SER A 283 -8.26 -6.59 -3.32
CA SER A 283 -9.08 -6.57 -4.54
C SER A 283 -8.88 -5.30 -5.38
N ALA A 284 -8.89 -5.47 -6.71
CA ALA A 284 -8.79 -4.35 -7.65
C ALA A 284 -10.07 -3.50 -7.72
N ILE A 285 -11.17 -3.93 -7.10
CA ILE A 285 -12.39 -3.12 -6.97
C ILE A 285 -12.10 -1.79 -6.27
N GLN A 286 -11.12 -1.73 -5.37
CA GLN A 286 -10.74 -0.49 -4.67
C GLN A 286 -10.34 0.67 -5.61
N TYR A 287 -9.93 0.35 -6.84
CA TYR A 287 -9.56 1.33 -7.86
C TYR A 287 -10.72 1.67 -8.80
N CYS A 288 -11.85 0.99 -8.66
CA CYS A 288 -13.07 1.21 -9.43
C CYS A 288 -14.01 2.11 -8.64
N LYS A 289 -14.80 2.94 -9.33
CA LYS A 289 -15.86 3.74 -8.70
C LYS A 289 -17.10 2.86 -8.58
N VAL A 290 -17.17 2.09 -7.50
CA VAL A 290 -18.30 1.20 -7.20
C VAL A 290 -19.02 1.72 -5.95
N PRO A 291 -20.30 2.13 -6.05
CA PRO A 291 -21.05 2.66 -4.92
C PRO A 291 -21.25 1.66 -3.78
N PHE A 292 -21.62 0.42 -4.11
CA PHE A 292 -21.83 -0.65 -3.15
C PHE A 292 -21.17 -1.95 -3.61
N SER A 293 -20.39 -2.60 -2.74
CA SER A 293 -19.84 -3.91 -3.04
C SER A 293 -19.79 -4.84 -1.84
N VAL A 294 -19.91 -6.14 -2.12
CA VAL A 294 -19.81 -7.23 -1.15
C VAL A 294 -18.56 -8.05 -1.49
N GLY A 295 -17.62 -8.14 -0.56
CA GLY A 295 -16.45 -9.01 -0.68
C GLY A 295 -16.66 -10.34 0.04
N VAL A 296 -16.47 -11.46 -0.64
CA VAL A 296 -16.53 -12.80 -0.05
C VAL A 296 -15.14 -13.41 -0.01
N GLU A 297 -14.68 -13.81 1.18
CA GLU A 297 -13.34 -14.42 1.36
C GLU A 297 -13.38 -15.47 2.47
N LEU A 298 -12.82 -16.64 2.22
CA LEU A 298 -12.80 -17.76 3.17
C LEU A 298 -11.63 -17.63 4.15
N PHE A 299 -10.49 -17.12 3.68
CA PHE A 299 -9.28 -17.00 4.49
C PHE A 299 -9.34 -15.78 5.40
N GLU A 300 -9.53 -16.03 6.70
CA GLU A 300 -9.72 -14.99 7.72
C GLU A 300 -8.64 -13.89 7.68
N PRO A 301 -7.33 -14.18 7.59
CA PRO A 301 -6.32 -13.11 7.53
C PRO A 301 -6.50 -12.17 6.34
N TYR A 302 -6.88 -12.69 5.16
CA TYR A 302 -7.13 -11.87 3.98
C TYR A 302 -8.39 -11.02 4.13
N LEU A 303 -9.46 -11.62 4.67
CA LEU A 303 -10.71 -10.92 4.95
C LEU A 303 -10.49 -9.76 5.93
N GLN A 304 -9.80 -10.01 7.05
CA GLN A 304 -9.49 -9.00 8.06
C GLN A 304 -8.64 -7.88 7.49
N GLU A 305 -7.63 -8.20 6.67
CA GLU A 305 -6.82 -7.19 6.01
C GLU A 305 -7.71 -6.34 5.09
N SER A 306 -8.51 -6.94 4.21
CA SER A 306 -9.45 -6.24 3.34
C SER A 306 -10.44 -5.35 4.11
N GLN A 307 -10.95 -5.82 5.26
CA GLN A 307 -11.82 -5.03 6.14
C GLN A 307 -11.10 -3.83 6.77
N LYS A 308 -9.85 -4.00 7.21
CA LYS A 308 -8.98 -2.88 7.62
C LYS A 308 -8.81 -1.90 6.47
N LYS A 309 -8.75 -2.40 5.23
CA LYS A 309 -8.70 -1.62 4.00
C LYS A 309 -10.01 -0.95 3.58
N SER A 310 -11.14 -1.33 4.15
CA SER A 310 -12.46 -0.84 3.74
C SER A 310 -12.64 -0.87 2.21
N ILE A 311 -12.16 -1.94 1.56
CA ILE A 311 -12.24 -2.09 0.10
C ILE A 311 -13.70 -2.25 -0.34
N HIS A 312 -14.47 -3.00 0.44
CA HIS A 312 -15.87 -3.30 0.20
C HIS A 312 -16.78 -2.62 1.22
N SER A 313 -18.04 -2.45 0.83
CA SER A 313 -19.09 -1.92 1.71
C SER A 313 -19.49 -2.97 2.76
N GLU A 314 -19.54 -4.23 2.34
CA GLU A 314 -19.87 -5.38 3.19
C GLU A 314 -18.94 -6.57 2.92
N TYR A 315 -18.89 -7.47 3.89
CA TYR A 315 -17.97 -8.60 3.91
C TYR A 315 -18.67 -9.86 4.39
N ILE A 316 -18.40 -10.98 3.72
CA ILE A 316 -18.91 -12.29 4.10
C ILE A 316 -17.74 -13.28 4.18
N LYS A 317 -17.56 -13.90 5.35
CA LYS A 317 -16.62 -15.00 5.53
C LYS A 317 -17.30 -16.32 5.18
N GLU A 318 -17.13 -16.80 3.96
CA GLU A 318 -17.74 -18.06 3.53
C GLU A 318 -17.00 -18.69 2.34
N ASP A 319 -17.16 -20.00 2.20
CA ASP A 319 -16.76 -20.74 1.01
C ASP A 319 -17.68 -20.38 -0.17
N ILE A 320 -17.10 -19.74 -1.19
CA ILE A 320 -17.82 -19.32 -2.41
C ILE A 320 -18.51 -20.49 -3.14
N THR A 321 -18.05 -21.73 -2.93
CA THR A 321 -18.69 -22.91 -3.50
C THR A 321 -20.02 -23.25 -2.81
N LYS A 322 -20.24 -22.78 -1.57
CA LYS A 322 -21.41 -23.09 -0.72
C LYS A 322 -22.39 -21.92 -0.57
N ILE A 323 -21.91 -20.68 -0.69
CA ILE A 323 -22.75 -19.48 -0.51
C ILE A 323 -23.89 -19.39 -1.55
N GLU A 324 -25.02 -18.81 -1.18
CA GLU A 324 -26.13 -18.52 -2.11
C GLU A 324 -26.60 -17.08 -1.96
N PHE A 325 -26.89 -16.44 -3.09
CA PHE A 325 -27.53 -15.14 -3.16
C PHE A 325 -28.84 -15.24 -3.95
N ALA A 326 -29.73 -14.26 -3.72
CA ALA A 326 -30.92 -14.11 -4.54
C ALA A 326 -30.54 -13.89 -6.02
N PRO A 327 -31.31 -14.42 -6.98
CA PRO A 327 -31.06 -14.17 -8.39
C PRO A 327 -31.03 -12.67 -8.73
N LYS A 328 -30.14 -12.25 -9.65
CA LYS A 328 -30.01 -10.87 -10.13
C LYS A 328 -29.85 -9.80 -9.02
N SER A 329 -29.18 -10.16 -7.92
CA SER A 329 -28.95 -9.29 -6.76
C SER A 329 -27.82 -8.28 -6.96
N PHE A 330 -26.93 -8.52 -7.92
CA PHE A 330 -25.78 -7.65 -8.21
C PHE A 330 -25.74 -7.28 -9.68
N ASP A 331 -25.45 -6.01 -10.01
CA ASP A 331 -25.27 -5.59 -11.39
C ASP A 331 -24.15 -6.38 -12.07
N ILE A 332 -23.04 -6.58 -11.35
CA ILE A 332 -21.86 -7.30 -11.83
C ILE A 332 -21.39 -8.27 -10.75
N VAL A 333 -21.05 -9.50 -11.15
CA VAL A 333 -20.33 -10.46 -10.31
C VAL A 333 -18.92 -10.63 -10.85
N VAL A 334 -17.91 -10.50 -9.99
CA VAL A 334 -16.50 -10.65 -10.36
C VAL A 334 -15.84 -11.79 -9.60
N CYS A 335 -14.82 -12.38 -10.21
CA CYS A 335 -14.03 -13.48 -9.64
C CYS A 335 -12.61 -13.40 -10.25
N PHE A 336 -11.63 -12.99 -9.46
CA PHE A 336 -10.29 -12.68 -9.95
C PHE A 336 -9.23 -13.56 -9.27
N GLU A 337 -8.52 -14.35 -10.06
CA GLU A 337 -7.49 -15.28 -9.57
C GLU A 337 -8.04 -16.22 -8.47
N VAL A 338 -9.13 -16.91 -8.79
CA VAL A 338 -9.88 -17.77 -7.88
C VAL A 338 -10.25 -19.10 -8.55
N LEU A 339 -10.60 -19.05 -9.83
CA LEU A 339 -11.09 -20.21 -10.57
C LEU A 339 -10.04 -21.34 -10.68
N GLU A 340 -8.76 -20.97 -10.73
CA GLU A 340 -7.61 -21.87 -10.70
C GLU A 340 -7.42 -22.58 -9.35
N HIS A 341 -7.94 -22.04 -8.26
CA HIS A 341 -7.87 -22.62 -6.90
C HIS A 341 -8.97 -23.65 -6.63
N LEU A 342 -9.94 -23.76 -7.54
CA LEU A 342 -11.05 -24.69 -7.47
C LEU A 342 -10.79 -25.93 -8.32
N THR A 343 -11.40 -27.06 -7.97
CA THR A 343 -11.50 -28.17 -8.94
C THR A 343 -12.36 -27.75 -10.12
N LYS A 344 -12.23 -28.44 -11.26
CA LYS A 344 -13.03 -28.12 -12.46
C LYS A 344 -14.53 -28.12 -12.20
N ASP A 345 -15.04 -29.15 -11.52
CA ASP A 345 -16.46 -29.26 -11.20
C ASP A 345 -16.95 -28.11 -10.31
N GLN A 346 -16.14 -27.70 -9.33
CA GLN A 346 -16.43 -26.55 -8.49
C GLN A 346 -16.45 -25.25 -9.31
N GLY A 347 -15.48 -25.06 -10.20
CA GLY A 347 -15.41 -23.88 -11.05
C GLY A 347 -16.59 -23.76 -12.02
N TYR A 348 -17.01 -24.87 -12.66
CA TYR A 348 -18.21 -24.87 -13.51
C TYR A 348 -19.48 -24.50 -12.74
N LYS A 349 -19.70 -25.12 -11.57
CA LYS A 349 -20.83 -24.79 -10.69
C LYS A 349 -20.78 -23.34 -10.21
N LEU A 350 -19.59 -22.82 -9.93
CA LEU A 350 -19.44 -21.41 -9.56
C LEU A 350 -19.84 -20.49 -10.71
N CYS A 351 -19.43 -20.77 -11.95
CA CYS A 351 -19.84 -20.00 -13.12
C CYS A 351 -21.37 -19.97 -13.30
N GLU A 352 -22.05 -21.09 -13.08
CA GLU A 352 -23.53 -21.15 -13.12
C GLU A 352 -24.17 -20.29 -12.01
N LYS A 353 -23.63 -20.35 -10.79
CA LYS A 353 -24.08 -19.52 -9.66
C LYS A 353 -23.87 -18.02 -9.94
N MET A 354 -22.70 -17.65 -10.46
CA MET A 354 -22.40 -16.27 -10.85
C MET A 354 -23.40 -15.75 -11.89
N GLU A 355 -23.80 -16.58 -12.86
CA GLU A 355 -24.80 -16.24 -13.88
C GLU A 355 -26.18 -16.02 -13.29
N LYS A 356 -26.57 -16.83 -12.30
CA LYS A 356 -27.81 -16.65 -11.54
C LYS A 356 -27.82 -15.35 -10.73
N TRP A 357 -26.71 -14.98 -10.10
CA TRP A 357 -26.64 -13.81 -9.21
C TRP A 357 -26.44 -12.49 -9.95
N ALA A 358 -25.78 -12.51 -11.10
CA ALA A 358 -25.51 -11.33 -11.91
C ALA A 358 -26.78 -10.86 -12.66
N LYS A 359 -27.03 -9.55 -12.64
CA LYS A 359 -28.08 -8.91 -13.42
C LYS A 359 -27.61 -8.57 -14.84
N ASN A 360 -26.40 -8.01 -14.98
CA ASN A 360 -25.93 -7.47 -16.25
C ASN A 360 -24.76 -8.26 -16.83
N LYS A 361 -23.75 -8.60 -16.03
CA LYS A 361 -22.59 -9.36 -16.50
C LYS A 361 -21.76 -10.01 -15.40
N ILE A 362 -20.95 -10.98 -15.83
CA ILE A 362 -19.92 -11.64 -15.06
C ILE A 362 -18.55 -11.24 -15.62
N VAL A 363 -17.56 -11.02 -14.74
CA VAL A 363 -16.17 -10.78 -15.13
C VAL A 363 -15.23 -11.73 -14.38
N ILE A 364 -14.48 -12.54 -15.13
CA ILE A 364 -13.50 -13.48 -14.58
C ILE A 364 -12.10 -13.08 -15.04
N LYS A 365 -11.13 -13.19 -14.12
CA LYS A 365 -9.71 -13.12 -14.42
C LYS A 365 -9.02 -14.38 -13.90
N THR A 366 -8.25 -15.05 -14.74
CA THR A 366 -7.55 -16.31 -14.41
C THR A 366 -6.27 -16.44 -15.22
N PRO A 367 -5.26 -17.19 -14.76
CA PRO A 367 -4.16 -17.68 -15.60
C PRO A 367 -4.66 -18.36 -16.89
N ASN A 368 -3.87 -18.25 -17.96
CA ASN A 368 -4.15 -18.94 -19.22
C ASN A 368 -3.53 -20.34 -19.22
N ASN A 369 -4.37 -21.37 -19.15
CA ASN A 369 -4.04 -22.77 -18.85
C ASN A 369 -3.58 -22.97 -17.40
N TYR A 370 -3.22 -24.21 -17.07
CA TYR A 370 -2.68 -24.55 -15.76
C TYR A 370 -1.28 -23.97 -15.59
N ILE A 371 -1.05 -23.32 -14.46
CA ILE A 371 0.27 -22.86 -14.00
C ILE A 371 0.47 -23.48 -12.63
N GLU A 372 1.59 -24.18 -12.44
CA GLU A 372 1.91 -24.78 -11.14
C GLU A 372 2.21 -23.67 -10.11
N GLN A 373 1.53 -23.74 -8.97
CA GLN A 373 1.70 -22.82 -7.86
C GLN A 373 1.27 -23.48 -6.55
N ASP A 374 2.19 -23.52 -5.60
CA ASP A 374 1.92 -23.93 -4.23
C ASP A 374 1.23 -22.82 -3.42
N GLY A 375 0.63 -23.19 -2.28
CA GLY A 375 0.15 -22.23 -1.30
C GLY A 375 1.27 -21.27 -0.86
N TYR A 376 0.93 -19.98 -0.72
CA TYR A 376 1.84 -18.96 -0.18
C TYR A 376 1.08 -18.07 0.81
N ASP A 377 1.82 -17.26 1.59
CA ASP A 377 1.29 -16.44 2.69
C ASP A 377 0.60 -17.25 3.81
N ASP A 378 1.10 -18.46 4.08
CA ASP A 378 0.48 -19.44 4.97
C ASP A 378 -1.00 -19.73 4.63
N ASN A 379 -1.39 -19.47 3.38
CA ASN A 379 -2.72 -19.70 2.85
C ASN A 379 -2.72 -20.93 1.91
N PRO A 380 -3.12 -22.12 2.39
CA PRO A 380 -3.19 -23.31 1.55
C PRO A 380 -4.25 -23.20 0.44
N LEU A 381 -5.18 -22.24 0.52
CA LEU A 381 -6.20 -22.01 -0.51
C LEU A 381 -5.64 -21.36 -1.78
N GLN A 382 -4.38 -20.91 -1.78
CA GLN A 382 -3.70 -20.33 -2.96
C GLN A 382 -3.10 -21.38 -3.91
N GLU A 383 -3.17 -22.67 -3.56
CA GLU A 383 -2.74 -23.76 -4.43
C GLU A 383 -3.59 -23.79 -5.71
N HIS A 384 -2.95 -23.96 -6.87
CA HIS A 384 -3.68 -24.13 -8.13
C HIS A 384 -4.13 -25.59 -8.27
N LYS A 385 -5.44 -25.81 -8.43
CA LYS A 385 -6.07 -27.14 -8.59
C LYS A 385 -6.59 -27.39 -10.00
N SER A 386 -6.76 -26.33 -10.79
CA SER A 386 -7.21 -26.44 -12.18
C SER A 386 -6.66 -25.32 -13.07
N GLY A 387 -6.68 -25.52 -14.38
CA GLY A 387 -6.25 -24.53 -15.36
C GLY A 387 -7.31 -24.30 -16.43
N TRP A 388 -7.51 -23.06 -16.86
CA TRP A 388 -8.61 -22.67 -17.73
C TRP A 388 -8.09 -22.10 -19.05
N ASP A 389 -8.64 -22.58 -20.16
CA ASP A 389 -8.24 -22.13 -21.50
C ASP A 389 -9.32 -21.28 -22.19
N VAL A 390 -8.97 -20.76 -23.37
CA VAL A 390 -9.81 -19.83 -24.11
C VAL A 390 -11.07 -20.54 -24.60
N GLU A 391 -10.91 -21.73 -25.18
CA GLU A 391 -11.99 -22.52 -25.76
C GLU A 391 -13.01 -22.95 -24.71
N GLU A 392 -12.55 -23.34 -23.53
CA GLU A 392 -13.37 -23.74 -22.40
C GLU A 392 -14.22 -22.58 -21.88
N LEU A 393 -13.62 -21.41 -21.64
CA LEU A 393 -14.37 -20.23 -21.21
C LEU A 393 -15.34 -19.75 -22.31
N GLN A 394 -14.97 -19.86 -23.59
CA GLN A 394 -15.87 -19.56 -24.71
C GLN A 394 -17.08 -20.51 -24.76
N LYS A 395 -16.90 -21.81 -24.49
CA LYS A 395 -18.00 -22.78 -24.39
C LYS A 395 -18.98 -22.44 -23.27
N LEU A 396 -18.50 -21.81 -22.19
CA LEU A 396 -19.35 -21.28 -21.11
C LEU A 396 -20.04 -19.96 -21.46
N GLY A 397 -19.82 -19.42 -22.67
CA GLY A 397 -20.47 -18.20 -23.16
C GLY A 397 -19.71 -16.91 -22.83
N PHE A 398 -18.44 -16.99 -22.44
CA PHE A 398 -17.63 -15.79 -22.22
C PHE A 398 -17.00 -15.26 -23.51
N GLU A 399 -17.01 -13.94 -23.67
CA GLU A 399 -16.04 -13.24 -24.51
C GLU A 399 -14.69 -13.23 -23.78
N VAL A 400 -13.66 -13.82 -24.40
CA VAL A 400 -12.34 -13.98 -23.76
C VAL A 400 -11.31 -13.05 -24.39
N TYR A 401 -10.69 -12.24 -23.55
CA TYR A 401 -9.62 -11.31 -23.91
C TYR A 401 -8.32 -11.68 -23.22
N GLY A 402 -7.19 -11.38 -23.85
CA GLY A 402 -5.88 -11.64 -23.26
C GLY A 402 -5.34 -10.46 -22.47
N ILE A 403 -4.78 -10.71 -21.29
CA ILE A 403 -4.11 -9.69 -20.47
C ILE A 403 -2.72 -10.16 -20.03
N SER A 404 -1.92 -9.22 -19.52
CA SER A 404 -0.54 -9.42 -19.07
C SER A 404 0.46 -9.77 -20.18
N GLY A 405 0.18 -9.41 -21.43
CA GLY A 405 1.09 -9.53 -22.58
C GLY A 405 1.43 -10.98 -22.95
N TRP A 406 2.45 -11.16 -23.79
CA TRP A 406 2.84 -12.47 -24.28
C TRP A 406 3.34 -13.38 -23.15
N LYS A 407 2.73 -14.57 -23.02
CA LYS A 407 3.02 -15.51 -21.92
C LYS A 407 4.47 -15.98 -21.85
N LYS A 408 5.20 -16.03 -22.97
CA LYS A 408 6.63 -16.41 -22.98
C LYS A 408 7.54 -15.40 -22.30
N LEU A 409 7.05 -14.20 -22.00
CA LEU A 409 7.82 -13.19 -21.26
C LEU A 409 7.73 -13.39 -19.74
N ARG A 410 6.93 -14.35 -19.27
CA ARG A 410 6.52 -14.51 -17.89
C ARG A 410 7.14 -15.77 -17.29
N GLY A 411 7.65 -15.65 -16.08
CA GLY A 411 8.12 -16.77 -15.26
C GLY A 411 7.15 -17.08 -14.12
N TYR A 412 7.70 -17.65 -13.04
CA TYR A 412 6.98 -17.90 -11.78
C TYR A 412 6.24 -16.64 -11.30
N ARG A 413 4.98 -16.80 -10.84
CA ARG A 413 4.07 -15.71 -10.42
C ARG A 413 3.83 -14.60 -11.45
N GLY A 414 4.11 -14.84 -12.74
CA GLY A 414 3.88 -13.86 -13.80
C GLY A 414 4.92 -12.74 -13.86
N GLU A 415 6.07 -12.90 -13.20
CA GLU A 415 7.14 -11.91 -13.29
C GLU A 415 7.82 -11.91 -14.66
N ILE A 416 8.41 -10.76 -15.05
CA ILE A 416 9.24 -10.70 -16.26
C ILE A 416 10.53 -11.50 -16.03
N GLN A 417 10.72 -12.58 -16.78
CA GLN A 417 11.87 -13.48 -16.60
C GLN A 417 13.16 -12.99 -17.26
N TYR A 418 13.09 -12.03 -18.17
CA TYR A 418 14.24 -11.55 -18.93
C TYR A 418 14.80 -10.21 -18.42
N LYS A 419 16.12 -10.07 -18.47
CA LYS A 419 16.82 -8.81 -18.16
C LYS A 419 17.24 -8.08 -19.46
N PRO A 420 17.29 -6.73 -19.45
CA PRO A 420 16.89 -5.84 -18.37
C PRO A 420 15.37 -5.73 -18.25
N VAL A 421 14.84 -5.80 -17.02
CA VAL A 421 13.39 -5.90 -16.74
C VAL A 421 12.58 -4.76 -17.39
N LEU A 422 13.11 -3.53 -17.41
CA LEU A 422 12.39 -2.39 -17.97
C LEU A 422 12.15 -2.55 -19.48
N LEU A 423 13.14 -3.04 -20.23
CA LEU A 423 13.01 -3.29 -21.66
C LEU A 423 11.91 -4.32 -21.93
N TRP A 424 11.95 -5.43 -21.19
CA TRP A 424 10.98 -6.52 -21.36
C TRP A 424 9.58 -6.18 -20.84
N LYS A 425 9.44 -5.26 -19.88
CA LYS A 425 8.15 -4.64 -19.52
C LYS A 425 7.57 -3.81 -20.68
N CYS A 426 8.42 -3.04 -21.38
CA CYS A 426 8.00 -2.32 -22.59
C CYS A 426 7.55 -3.28 -23.70
N ILE A 427 8.35 -4.32 -23.97
CA ILE A 427 8.00 -5.36 -24.96
C ILE A 427 6.70 -6.06 -24.57
N SER A 428 6.54 -6.42 -23.30
CA SER A 428 5.30 -7.02 -22.79
C SER A 428 4.09 -6.10 -23.03
N SER A 429 4.23 -4.80 -22.77
CA SER A 429 3.17 -3.83 -23.04
C SER A 429 2.89 -3.68 -24.54
N LEU A 430 3.91 -3.75 -25.39
CA LEU A 430 3.72 -3.75 -26.85
C LEU A 430 2.93 -4.99 -27.30
N THR A 431 3.27 -6.17 -26.77
CA THR A 431 2.56 -7.41 -27.09
C THR A 431 1.12 -7.42 -26.57
N GLN A 432 0.81 -6.66 -25.50
CA GLN A 432 -0.53 -6.59 -24.91
C GLN A 432 -1.62 -6.24 -25.92
N LYS A 433 -1.36 -5.36 -26.88
CA LYS A 433 -2.35 -5.02 -27.93
C LYS A 433 -2.74 -6.22 -28.78
N ILE A 434 -1.75 -7.04 -29.14
CA ILE A 434 -1.95 -8.24 -29.95
C ILE A 434 -2.61 -9.32 -29.09
N THR A 435 -2.07 -9.59 -27.91
CA THR A 435 -2.59 -10.65 -27.03
C THR A 435 -4.00 -10.34 -26.52
N TYR A 436 -4.42 -9.08 -26.44
CA TYR A 436 -5.79 -8.72 -26.09
C TYR A 436 -6.82 -9.33 -27.03
N ARG A 437 -6.54 -9.36 -28.34
CA ARG A 437 -7.40 -9.98 -29.36
C ARG A 437 -7.00 -11.42 -29.69
N CYS A 438 -5.80 -11.84 -29.29
CA CYS A 438 -5.28 -13.20 -29.45
C CYS A 438 -5.02 -13.85 -28.07
N PRO A 439 -6.09 -14.12 -27.28
CA PRO A 439 -5.97 -14.53 -25.87
C PRO A 439 -5.14 -15.80 -25.65
N LYS A 440 -5.08 -16.72 -26.61
CA LYS A 440 -4.26 -17.96 -26.54
C LYS A 440 -2.77 -17.70 -26.28
N SER A 441 -2.28 -16.53 -26.71
CA SER A 441 -0.89 -16.10 -26.52
C SER A 441 -0.68 -15.26 -25.25
N ALA A 442 -1.75 -14.86 -24.58
CA ALA A 442 -1.70 -14.03 -23.38
C ALA A 442 -1.29 -14.84 -22.15
N PHE A 443 -0.72 -14.19 -21.14
CA PHE A 443 -0.39 -14.83 -19.87
C PHE A 443 -1.62 -15.12 -19.00
N GLN A 444 -2.57 -14.19 -18.98
CA GLN A 444 -3.82 -14.30 -18.23
C GLN A 444 -4.99 -14.05 -19.18
N LEU A 445 -6.15 -14.60 -18.81
CA LEU A 445 -7.42 -14.44 -19.49
C LEU A 445 -8.30 -13.46 -18.70
N PHE A 446 -8.96 -12.57 -19.43
CA PHE A 446 -9.98 -11.66 -18.93
C PHE A 446 -11.27 -11.97 -19.67
N ALA A 447 -12.19 -12.66 -19.00
CA ALA A 447 -13.38 -13.25 -19.59
C ALA A 447 -14.63 -12.49 -19.12
N ILE A 448 -15.49 -12.11 -20.06
CA ILE A 448 -16.70 -11.33 -19.79
C ILE A 448 -17.90 -12.09 -20.36
N LYS A 449 -18.92 -12.33 -19.54
CA LYS A 449 -20.20 -12.88 -19.99
C LYS A 449 -21.30 -11.88 -19.72
N ARG A 450 -22.00 -11.42 -20.76
CA ARG A 450 -23.14 -10.50 -20.63
C ARG A 450 -24.41 -11.31 -20.42
N ILE A 451 -25.18 -10.95 -19.40
CA ILE A 451 -26.48 -11.57 -19.11
C ILE A 451 -27.51 -10.89 -20.01
N ILE A 452 -28.12 -11.67 -20.90
CA ILE A 452 -29.18 -11.19 -21.79
C ILE A 452 -30.50 -11.69 -21.22
N ASP A 453 -31.39 -10.77 -20.84
CA ASP A 453 -32.73 -11.13 -20.41
C ASP A 453 -33.57 -11.61 -21.61
N LYS A 454 -33.85 -12.92 -21.63
CA LYS A 454 -34.68 -13.58 -22.66
C LYS A 454 -36.15 -13.12 -22.68
N THR A 455 -36.54 -12.15 -21.84
CA THR A 455 -37.89 -11.57 -21.78
C THR A 455 -38.07 -10.29 -22.60
N SER A 456 -37.09 -9.91 -23.42
CA SER A 456 -37.12 -8.68 -24.23
C SER A 456 -37.16 -8.96 -25.74
N ASN A 457 -38.07 -9.84 -26.18
CA ASN A 457 -38.45 -9.98 -27.59
C ASN A 457 -39.95 -9.93 -27.75
#